data_AF-A0A2W5Q158-F1
#
_entry.id   AF-A0A2W5Q158-F1
#
_cell.length_a   1.000
_cell.length_b   1.000
_cell.length_c   1.000
_cell.angle_alpha   90.00
_cell.angle_beta   90.00
_cell.angle_gamma   90.00
#
_symmetry.space_group_name_H-M   'P 1'
#
loop_
_entity.id
_entity.type
_entity.pdbx_description
1 polymer ?
#
loop_
_entity_poly.entity_id
_entity_poly.type
_entity_poly.pdbx_seq_one_letter_code
_entity_poly.pdbx_strand_id
1 'polypeptide(L)'
;MPSEKHNLPRNNPYASAAGAYGTNAQKHTEDPRELEARVLLKSAQMMLDLQNNWDGMNNEILVETLKYNRNVWLMFFDTAVESTDAERPPELRNNIYNLAKFVFKREVDVLAQPDKAKLDVLIKINRDIAAGLIAGTKNAPLPENANKDAGTKNPPSGGWDTSA
;
A
#
# COMPACT_ATOMS: atom_id res chain seq x y z
N MET A 1 -54.82 -31.57 1.58
CA MET A 1 -53.56 -31.89 2.27
C MET A 1 -52.43 -31.05 1.64
N PRO A 2 -51.45 -30.60 2.43
CA PRO A 2 -50.58 -29.47 2.11
C PRO A 2 -49.33 -29.82 1.31
N SER A 3 -48.77 -28.77 0.72
CA SER A 3 -47.41 -28.49 0.25
C SER A 3 -46.28 -29.46 0.59
N GLU A 4 -45.46 -29.79 -0.41
CA GLU A 4 -44.00 -29.90 -0.22
C GLU A 4 -43.26 -29.66 -1.55
N LYS A 5 -42.66 -28.46 -1.68
CA LYS A 5 -41.71 -28.15 -2.75
C LYS A 5 -40.31 -28.46 -2.24
N HIS A 6 -39.70 -29.54 -2.72
CA HIS A 6 -38.26 -29.77 -2.55
C HIS A 6 -37.56 -29.37 -3.87
N ASN A 7 -36.87 -28.22 -3.86
CA ASN A 7 -36.15 -27.71 -5.02
C ASN A 7 -34.64 -27.87 -4.78
N LEU A 8 -34.01 -28.80 -5.48
CA LEU A 8 -32.55 -28.90 -5.56
C LEU A 8 -32.06 -28.02 -6.72
N PRO A 9 -31.18 -27.02 -6.50
CA PRO A 9 -30.65 -26.25 -7.61
C PRO A 9 -29.56 -27.04 -8.36
N ARG A 10 -29.78 -27.28 -9.66
CA ARG A 10 -28.74 -27.75 -10.58
C ARG A 10 -27.78 -26.61 -10.89
N ASN A 11 -26.52 -26.81 -10.50
CA ASN A 11 -25.37 -25.95 -10.78
C ASN A 11 -24.99 -26.05 -12.27
N ASN A 12 -24.92 -24.92 -13.00
CA ASN A 12 -24.45 -24.90 -14.40
C ASN A 12 -22.95 -24.52 -14.44
N PRO A 13 -22.05 -25.43 -14.85
CA PRO A 13 -20.59 -25.32 -14.65
C PRO A 13 -19.83 -24.44 -15.65
N TYR A 14 -20.50 -23.74 -16.57
CA TYR A 14 -19.82 -22.96 -17.63
C TYR A 14 -19.58 -21.47 -17.30
N ALA A 15 -19.99 -20.99 -16.12
CA ALA A 15 -19.68 -19.64 -15.65
C ALA A 15 -18.33 -19.52 -14.92
N SER A 16 -17.62 -20.64 -14.71
CA SER A 16 -16.37 -20.67 -13.93
C SER A 16 -15.08 -20.46 -14.73
N ALA A 17 -15.14 -20.09 -16.01
CA ALA A 17 -13.94 -19.93 -16.85
C ALA A 17 -13.49 -18.47 -17.08
N ALA A 18 -14.34 -17.47 -16.83
CA ALA A 18 -13.99 -16.06 -17.03
C ALA A 18 -13.53 -15.30 -15.75
N GLY A 19 -13.72 -15.89 -14.56
CA GLY A 19 -13.34 -15.31 -13.27
C GLY A 19 -11.98 -15.74 -12.70
N ALA A 20 -11.26 -16.63 -13.40
CA ALA A 20 -10.05 -17.24 -12.87
C ALA A 20 -8.74 -16.49 -13.19
N TYR A 21 -8.75 -15.60 -14.19
CA TYR A 21 -7.57 -14.79 -14.55
C TYR A 21 -7.50 -13.45 -13.79
N GLY A 22 -8.62 -12.95 -13.25
CA GLY A 22 -8.64 -11.73 -12.44
C GLY A 22 -8.43 -11.94 -10.93
N THR A 23 -8.61 -13.17 -10.42
CA THR A 23 -8.61 -13.42 -8.96
C THR A 23 -7.27 -13.97 -8.44
N ASN A 24 -6.40 -14.44 -9.33
CA ASN A 24 -5.07 -14.94 -8.94
C ASN A 24 -3.92 -14.02 -9.36
N ALA A 25 -4.15 -13.05 -10.26
CA ALA A 25 -3.13 -12.07 -10.66
C ALA A 25 -2.84 -11.04 -9.55
N GLN A 26 -3.86 -10.63 -8.77
CA GLN A 26 -3.70 -9.69 -7.65
C GLN A 26 -3.09 -10.28 -6.37
N LYS A 27 -2.96 -11.61 -6.23
CA LYS A 27 -2.31 -12.22 -5.05
C LYS A 27 -0.78 -12.23 -5.13
N HIS A 28 -0.22 -11.87 -6.28
CA HIS A 28 1.22 -11.85 -6.51
C HIS A 28 1.79 -10.45 -6.77
N THR A 29 0.98 -9.40 -6.66
CA THR A 29 1.49 -8.02 -6.64
C THR A 29 1.71 -7.63 -5.19
N GLU A 30 2.96 -7.40 -4.80
CA GLU A 30 3.28 -6.86 -3.48
C GLU A 30 2.47 -5.58 -3.24
N ASP A 31 1.79 -5.45 -2.09
CA ASP A 31 1.05 -4.24 -1.75
C ASP A 31 2.03 -3.04 -1.80
N PRO A 32 1.76 -2.00 -2.63
CA PRO A 32 2.62 -0.83 -2.74
C PRO A 32 2.96 -0.20 -1.39
N ARG A 33 2.03 -0.19 -0.43
CA ARG A 33 2.26 0.36 0.92
C ARG A 33 3.21 -0.50 1.75
N GLU A 34 3.15 -1.82 1.59
CA GLU A 34 4.11 -2.72 2.23
C GLU A 34 5.51 -2.56 1.63
N LEU A 35 5.61 -2.36 0.31
CA LEU A 35 6.88 -2.07 -0.35
C LEU A 35 7.48 -0.74 0.13
N GLU A 36 6.66 0.32 0.21
CA GLU A 36 7.04 1.62 0.79
C GLU A 36 7.56 1.49 2.23
N ALA A 37 6.87 0.71 3.08
CA ALA A 37 7.32 0.44 4.45
C ALA A 37 8.65 -0.32 4.48
N ARG A 38 8.84 -1.33 3.61
CA ARG A 38 10.09 -2.11 3.54
C ARG A 38 11.29 -1.24 3.18
N VAL A 39 11.17 -0.33 2.23
CA VAL A 39 12.31 0.54 1.82
C VAL A 39 12.67 1.54 2.92
N LEU A 40 11.69 2.06 3.67
CA LEU A 40 11.93 2.91 4.84
C LEU A 40 12.65 2.13 5.96
N LEU A 41 12.20 0.91 6.27
CA LEU A 41 12.84 0.06 7.28
C LEU A 41 14.27 -0.31 6.88
N LYS A 42 14.50 -0.63 5.60
CA LYS A 42 15.86 -0.86 5.09
C LYS A 42 16.75 0.37 5.29
N SER A 43 16.25 1.56 4.98
CA SER A 43 17.00 2.80 5.19
C SER A 43 17.33 3.03 6.67
N ALA A 44 16.36 2.83 7.56
CA ALA A 44 16.56 2.93 9.00
C ALA A 44 17.60 1.91 9.52
N GLN A 45 17.58 0.68 8.99
CA GLN A 45 18.56 -0.35 9.35
C GLN A 45 19.97 0.04 8.90
N MET A 46 20.13 0.52 7.66
CA MET A 46 21.43 0.97 7.16
C MET A 46 22.03 2.09 8.02
N MET A 47 21.21 3.06 8.43
CA MET A 47 21.65 4.12 9.34
C MET A 47 21.99 3.61 10.75
N LEU A 48 21.23 2.64 11.27
CA LEU A 48 21.53 2.03 12.57
C LEU A 48 22.84 1.24 12.52
N ASP A 49 23.08 0.47 11.46
CA ASP A 49 24.33 -0.27 11.27
C ASP A 49 25.51 0.70 11.17
N LEU A 50 25.33 1.80 10.45
CA LEU A 50 26.28 2.90 10.38
C LEU A 50 26.58 3.53 11.75
N GLN A 51 25.55 3.79 12.56
CA GLN A 51 25.72 4.30 13.94
C GLN A 51 26.46 3.30 14.84
N ASN A 52 26.14 2.01 14.73
CA ASN A 52 26.75 0.95 15.55
C ASN A 52 28.22 0.73 15.18
N ASN A 53 28.59 0.94 13.91
CA ASN A 53 29.96 0.84 13.41
C ASN A 53 30.56 2.20 13.07
N TRP A 54 30.25 3.23 13.86
CA TRP A 54 30.64 4.62 13.55
C TRP A 54 32.15 4.81 13.44
N ASP A 55 32.93 4.16 14.32
CA ASP A 55 34.39 4.29 14.33
C ASP A 55 35.06 3.57 13.14
N GLY A 56 34.37 2.59 12.53
CA GLY A 56 34.80 1.86 11.33
C GLY A 56 34.27 2.44 10.02
N MET A 57 33.53 3.55 10.09
CA MET A 57 32.92 4.20 8.94
C MET A 57 33.97 4.94 8.09
N ASN A 58 33.79 4.91 6.76
CA ASN A 58 34.40 5.87 5.85
C ASN A 58 33.34 6.82 5.23
N ASN A 59 33.80 7.93 4.63
CA ASN A 59 32.90 8.93 4.05
C ASN A 59 31.99 8.34 2.95
N GLU A 60 32.49 7.39 2.16
CA GLU A 60 31.73 6.73 1.09
C GLU A 60 30.50 5.97 1.63
N ILE A 61 30.67 5.20 2.72
CA ILE A 61 29.56 4.48 3.37
C ILE A 61 28.51 5.46 3.90
N LEU A 62 28.94 6.58 4.50
CA LEU A 62 28.03 7.63 4.97
C LEU A 62 27.22 8.21 3.81
N VAL A 63 27.91 8.61 2.74
CA VAL A 63 27.29 9.21 1.56
C VAL A 63 26.30 8.26 0.92
N GLU A 64 26.66 7.00 0.72
CA GLU A 64 25.77 6.00 0.10
C GLU A 64 24.57 5.67 1.01
N THR A 65 24.77 5.60 2.33
CA THR A 65 23.67 5.40 3.29
C THR A 65 22.66 6.55 3.24
N LEU A 66 23.16 7.80 3.26
CA LEU A 66 22.28 8.98 3.18
C LEU A 66 21.65 9.13 1.80
N LYS A 67 22.35 8.78 0.72
CA LYS A 67 21.80 8.78 -0.63
C LYS A 67 20.68 7.76 -0.79
N TYR A 68 20.80 6.56 -0.20
CA TYR A 68 19.71 5.59 -0.17
C TYR A 68 18.47 6.18 0.51
N ASN A 69 18.63 6.80 1.68
CA ASN A 69 17.54 7.49 2.37
C ASN A 69 16.91 8.59 1.53
N ARG A 70 17.73 9.46 0.93
CA ARG A 70 17.27 10.54 0.05
C ARG A 70 16.41 10.03 -1.09
N ASN A 71 16.83 8.95 -1.75
CA ASN A 71 16.09 8.37 -2.87
C ASN A 71 14.71 7.85 -2.41
N VAL A 72 14.63 7.24 -1.22
CA VAL A 72 13.35 6.84 -0.63
C VAL A 72 12.47 8.08 -0.40
N TRP A 73 13.02 9.15 0.16
CA TRP A 73 12.25 10.37 0.43
C TRP A 73 11.84 11.14 -0.82
N LEU A 74 12.62 11.07 -1.91
CA LEU A 74 12.23 11.61 -3.21
C LEU A 74 10.98 10.90 -3.75
N MET A 75 10.90 9.57 -3.64
CA MET A 75 9.71 8.82 -4.04
C MET A 75 8.44 9.30 -3.29
N PHE A 76 8.53 9.51 -1.97
CA PHE A 76 7.42 10.06 -1.18
C PHE A 76 7.09 11.51 -1.55
N PHE A 77 8.11 12.32 -1.82
CA PHE A 77 7.97 13.72 -2.21
C PHE A 77 7.28 13.86 -3.57
N ASP A 78 7.75 13.13 -4.58
CA ASP A 78 7.20 13.14 -5.93
C ASP A 78 5.74 12.71 -5.90
N THR A 79 5.43 11.62 -5.18
CA THR A 79 4.03 11.18 -4.99
C THR A 79 3.17 12.25 -4.31
N ALA A 80 3.72 12.99 -3.34
CA ALA A 80 2.99 14.05 -2.63
C ALA A 80 2.78 15.31 -3.48
N VAL A 81 3.65 15.58 -4.46
CA VAL A 81 3.54 16.72 -5.37
C VAL A 81 2.65 16.40 -6.57
N GLU A 82 2.76 15.19 -7.13
CA GLU A 82 2.03 14.74 -8.32
C GLU A 82 0.56 14.38 -8.01
N SER A 83 0.26 13.94 -6.79
CA SER A 83 -1.11 13.57 -6.40
C SER A 83 -2.00 14.81 -6.25
N THR A 84 -2.67 15.20 -7.34
CA THR A 84 -3.81 16.14 -7.31
C THR A 84 -5.11 15.47 -6.89
N ASP A 85 -5.08 14.15 -6.66
CA ASP A 85 -6.27 13.32 -6.52
C ASP A 85 -6.97 13.46 -5.16
N ALA A 86 -8.28 13.20 -5.16
CA ALA A 86 -9.14 13.29 -3.98
C ALA A 86 -8.77 12.30 -2.86
N GLU A 87 -7.93 11.29 -3.16
CA GLU A 87 -7.51 10.24 -2.22
C GLU A 87 -6.50 10.70 -1.15
N ARG A 88 -5.78 11.81 -1.35
CA ARG A 88 -4.84 12.35 -0.34
C ARG A 88 -5.26 13.76 0.06
N PRO A 89 -5.78 13.97 1.28
CA PRO A 89 -6.10 15.30 1.77
C PRO A 89 -4.90 16.26 1.66
N PRO A 90 -5.11 17.55 1.35
CA PRO A 90 -4.03 18.53 1.24
C PRO A 90 -3.10 18.58 2.46
N GLU A 91 -3.65 18.34 3.66
CA GLU A 91 -2.90 18.27 4.91
C GLU A 91 -1.85 17.15 4.92
N LEU A 92 -2.21 15.96 4.42
CA LEU A 92 -1.28 14.83 4.35
C LEU A 92 -0.12 15.12 3.41
N ARG A 93 -0.40 15.75 2.26
CA ARG A 93 0.64 16.16 1.29
C ARG A 93 1.58 17.20 1.91
N ASN A 94 1.03 18.20 2.60
CA ASN A 94 1.83 19.20 3.30
C ASN A 94 2.71 18.59 4.40
N ASN A 95 2.19 17.61 5.14
CA ASN A 95 2.97 16.91 6.16
C ASN A 95 4.14 16.14 5.55
N ILE A 96 3.92 15.40 4.45
CA ILE A 96 4.99 14.69 3.73
C ILE A 96 6.04 15.68 3.20
N TYR A 97 5.60 16.77 2.57
CA TYR A 97 6.47 17.82 2.04
C TYR A 97 7.37 18.42 3.15
N ASN A 98 6.79 18.76 4.30
CA ASN A 98 7.54 19.33 5.42
C ASN A 98 8.53 18.32 6.02
N LEU A 99 8.16 17.05 6.13
CA LEU A 99 9.05 15.99 6.58
C LEU A 99 10.21 15.76 5.60
N ALA A 100 9.94 15.69 4.29
CA ALA A 100 10.98 15.53 3.27
C ALA A 100 12.02 16.67 3.35
N LYS A 101 11.55 17.92 3.47
CA LYS A 101 12.44 19.09 3.66
C LYS A 101 13.29 18.97 4.92
N PHE A 102 12.69 18.55 6.03
CA PHE A 102 13.42 18.34 7.28
C PHE A 102 14.51 17.27 7.10
N VAL A 103 14.16 16.14 6.49
CA VAL A 103 15.09 15.03 6.24
C VAL A 103 16.25 15.48 5.35
N PHE A 104 15.99 16.14 4.23
CA PHE A 104 17.06 16.64 3.36
C PHE A 104 17.97 17.63 4.06
N LYS A 105 17.42 18.56 4.85
CA LYS A 105 18.22 19.50 5.65
C LYS A 105 19.10 18.75 6.66
N ARG A 106 18.56 17.72 7.32
CA ARG A 106 19.30 16.91 8.29
C ARG A 106 20.41 16.11 7.62
N GLU A 107 20.20 15.53 6.44
CA GLU A 107 21.26 14.84 5.71
C GLU A 107 22.41 15.78 5.33
N VAL A 108 22.11 16.99 4.88
CA VAL A 108 23.13 18.01 4.59
C VAL A 108 23.94 18.36 5.84
N ASP A 109 23.26 18.51 6.98
CA ASP A 109 23.91 18.75 8.28
C ASP A 109 24.82 17.58 8.71
N VAL A 110 24.39 16.33 8.50
CA VAL A 110 25.22 15.13 8.76
C VAL A 110 26.45 15.11 7.83
N LEU A 111 26.29 15.43 6.54
CA LEU A 111 27.41 15.45 5.60
C LEU A 111 28.40 16.58 5.90
N ALA A 112 27.91 17.74 6.29
CA ALA A 112 28.74 18.91 6.60
C ALA A 112 29.50 18.75 7.93
N GLN A 113 28.85 18.16 8.93
CA GLN A 113 29.45 17.89 10.24
C GLN A 113 28.97 16.53 10.73
N PRO A 114 29.69 15.43 10.36
CA PRO A 114 29.33 14.08 10.71
C PRO A 114 29.25 13.86 12.22
N ASP A 115 28.10 13.38 12.68
CA ASP A 115 27.84 12.99 14.06
C ASP A 115 26.78 11.88 14.07
N LYS A 116 27.07 10.78 14.76
CA LYS A 116 26.16 9.62 14.85
C LYS A 116 24.81 10.00 15.44
N ALA A 117 24.75 10.91 16.41
CA ALA A 117 23.51 11.31 17.06
C ALA A 117 22.55 12.02 16.10
N LYS A 118 23.08 12.64 15.03
CA LYS A 118 22.24 13.30 14.02
C LYS A 118 21.40 12.30 13.21
N LEU A 119 21.80 11.03 13.15
CA LEU A 119 21.05 9.95 12.48
C LEU A 119 19.84 9.47 13.28
N ASP A 120 19.79 9.68 14.60
CA ASP A 120 18.73 9.17 15.47
C ASP A 120 17.33 9.59 15.00
N VAL A 121 17.19 10.87 14.63
CA VAL A 121 15.91 11.40 14.16
C VAL A 121 15.50 10.80 12.81
N LEU A 122 16.47 10.53 11.93
CA LEU A 122 16.20 9.98 10.60
C LEU A 122 15.73 8.53 10.73
N ILE A 123 16.42 7.74 11.57
CA ILE A 123 16.05 6.37 11.91
C ILE A 123 14.63 6.35 12.51
N LYS A 124 14.36 7.23 13.47
CA LYS A 124 13.06 7.30 14.15
C LYS A 124 11.93 7.63 13.16
N ILE A 125 12.08 8.66 12.33
CA ILE A 125 11.07 9.02 11.34
C ILE A 125 10.81 7.86 10.39
N ASN A 126 11.85 7.23 9.84
CA ASN A 126 11.69 6.12 8.91
C ASN A 126 10.94 4.94 9.54
N ARG A 127 11.24 4.60 10.80
CA ARG A 127 10.55 3.53 11.54
C ARG A 127 9.10 3.89 11.86
N ASP A 128 8.84 5.10 12.32
CA ASP A 128 7.50 5.55 12.68
C ASP A 128 6.57 5.59 11.46
N ILE A 129 7.05 6.10 10.33
CA ILE A 129 6.27 6.13 9.08
C ILE A 129 6.04 4.71 8.56
N ALA A 130 7.06 3.84 8.56
CA ALA A 130 6.88 2.45 8.16
C ALA A 130 5.86 1.72 9.04
N ALA A 131 5.89 1.92 10.36
CA ALA A 131 4.92 1.35 11.28
C ALA A 131 3.50 1.84 10.98
N GLY A 132 3.33 3.14 10.69
CA GLY A 132 2.06 3.72 10.28
C GLY A 132 1.52 3.13 8.97
N LEU A 133 2.38 2.94 7.96
CA LEU A 133 2.02 2.31 6.69
C LEU A 133 1.56 0.87 6.88
N ILE A 134 2.29 0.07 7.66
CA ILE A 134 1.95 -1.33 7.98
C ILE A 134 0.65 -1.43 8.81
N ALA A 135 0.41 -0.51 9.74
CA ALA A 135 -0.84 -0.47 10.48
C ALA A 135 -2.03 -0.09 9.58
N GLY A 136 -1.80 0.83 8.64
CA GLY A 136 -2.78 1.26 7.65
C GLY A 136 -3.21 0.15 6.69
N THR A 137 -2.31 -0.76 6.28
CA THR A 137 -2.66 -1.90 5.42
C THR A 137 -3.56 -2.91 6.13
N LYS A 138 -3.36 -3.13 7.43
CA LYS A 138 -4.21 -4.04 8.24
C LYS A 138 -5.63 -3.51 8.48
N ASN A 139 -5.81 -2.19 8.43
CA ASN A 139 -7.09 -1.52 8.72
C ASN A 139 -7.88 -1.14 7.46
N ALA A 140 -7.43 -1.54 6.27
CA ALA A 140 -8.17 -1.30 5.04
C ALA A 140 -9.50 -2.09 5.08
N PRO A 141 -10.67 -1.45 4.89
CA PRO A 141 -11.94 -2.15 4.90
C PRO A 141 -11.98 -3.21 3.80
N LEU A 142 -12.35 -4.44 4.18
CA LEU A 142 -12.75 -5.48 3.23
C LEU A 142 -13.84 -4.90 2.30
N PRO A 143 -13.82 -5.19 0.98
CA PRO A 143 -14.83 -4.67 0.07
C PRO A 143 -16.23 -5.08 0.55
N GLU A 144 -17.04 -4.09 0.95
CA GLU A 144 -18.35 -4.24 1.59
C GLU A 144 -19.48 -4.56 0.61
N ASN A 145 -19.26 -5.40 -0.41
CA ASN A 145 -20.32 -5.76 -1.36
C ASN A 145 -20.27 -7.24 -1.72
N ALA A 146 -20.67 -8.08 -0.76
CA ALA A 146 -20.94 -9.49 -1.01
C ALA A 146 -22.25 -9.95 -0.37
N ASN A 147 -23.27 -9.09 -0.21
CA ASN A 147 -24.63 -9.59 0.02
C ASN A 147 -25.75 -8.53 -0.12
N LYS A 148 -25.98 -7.97 -1.30
CA LYS A 148 -27.27 -7.32 -1.62
C LYS A 148 -27.61 -7.65 -3.07
N ASP A 149 -28.85 -8.07 -3.30
CA ASP A 149 -29.51 -8.30 -4.60
C ASP A 149 -29.75 -9.78 -5.00
N ALA A 150 -30.52 -10.49 -4.18
CA ALA A 150 -31.40 -11.55 -4.67
C ALA A 150 -32.85 -11.03 -4.64
N GLY A 151 -33.26 -10.32 -5.70
CA GLY A 151 -34.57 -9.67 -5.79
C GLY A 151 -35.02 -9.33 -7.20
N THR A 152 -35.54 -10.34 -7.89
CA THR A 152 -36.62 -10.30 -8.91
C THR A 152 -36.42 -9.47 -10.19
N LYS A 153 -36.23 -10.14 -11.35
CA LYS A 153 -36.81 -9.74 -12.64
C LYS A 153 -37.20 -10.97 -13.49
N ASN A 154 -38.51 -11.13 -13.75
CA ASN A 154 -39.07 -12.07 -14.74
C ASN A 154 -38.65 -11.70 -16.17
N PRO A 155 -38.46 -12.66 -17.10
CA PRO A 155 -38.46 -12.39 -18.52
C PRO A 155 -39.86 -12.60 -19.17
N PRO A 156 -40.08 -12.03 -20.37
CA PRO A 156 -41.39 -11.84 -20.98
C PRO A 156 -41.91 -13.08 -21.73
N SER A 157 -43.23 -13.14 -21.82
CA SER A 157 -44.05 -14.14 -22.51
C SER A 157 -43.97 -14.04 -24.05
N GLY A 158 -43.82 -15.19 -24.70
CA GLY A 158 -44.17 -15.45 -26.10
C GLY A 158 -43.79 -16.90 -26.43
N GLY A 159 -44.65 -17.83 -26.82
CA GLY A 159 -46.01 -17.74 -27.33
C GLY A 159 -46.04 -18.43 -28.70
N TRP A 160 -46.43 -19.70 -28.76
CA TRP A 160 -47.21 -20.25 -29.87
C TRP A 160 -48.10 -21.40 -29.37
N ASP A 161 -49.38 -21.22 -29.65
CA ASP A 161 -50.52 -22.06 -29.30
C ASP A 161 -50.46 -23.45 -29.94
N THR A 162 -51.01 -24.44 -29.22
CA THR A 162 -51.56 -25.67 -29.80
C THR A 162 -53.08 -25.61 -29.69
N SER A 163 -53.78 -25.68 -30.82
CA SER A 163 -55.22 -25.95 -30.85
C SER A 163 -55.51 -27.18 -31.72
N ALA A 164 -56.39 -28.01 -31.16
CA ALA A 164 -57.10 -29.18 -31.70
C ALA A 164 -56.31 -30.50 -31.80
#